data_AF-A0A955YAQ7-F1
#
_entry.id   AF-A0A955YAQ7-F1
#
_cell.length_a   1.000
_cell.length_b   1.000
_cell.length_c   1.000
_cell.angle_alpha   90.00
_cell.angle_beta   90.00
_cell.angle_gamma   90.00
#
_symmetry.space_group_name_H-M   'P 1'
#
loop_
_entity.id
_entity.type
_entity.pdbx_description
1 polymer ?
#
loop_
_entity_poly.entity_id
_entity_poly.type
_entity_poly.pdbx_seq_one_letter_code
_entity_poly.pdbx_strand_id
1 'polypeptide(L)'
;DTVDDLTRAEILAFDRGMLEPLRAMGAPLTHANLPIATSNHLVQWALCRAGLGLCFMMEDVGDAEPSVARIPAVLPPVTVPLWLTTHREVHTSRRLRAVFDLLAEGLQRPDASATPR
;
A
#
# COMPACT_ATOMS: atom_id res chain seq x y z
N ASP A 1 -12.30 11.91 12.10
CA ASP A 1 -11.00 12.60 11.99
C ASP A 1 -10.04 12.35 13.16
N THR A 2 -10.35 11.46 14.12
CA THR A 2 -9.40 11.04 15.17
C THR A 2 -9.08 9.54 15.09
N VAL A 3 -8.04 9.11 15.81
CA VAL A 3 -7.64 7.69 15.91
C VAL A 3 -8.78 6.82 16.43
N ASP A 4 -9.60 7.36 17.33
CA ASP A 4 -10.75 6.66 17.89
C ASP A 4 -11.84 6.38 16.86
N ASP A 5 -11.95 7.18 15.80
CA ASP A 5 -12.94 6.93 14.74
C ASP A 5 -12.63 5.64 13.95
N LEU A 6 -11.37 5.18 13.97
CA LEU A 6 -10.98 3.90 13.38
C LEU A 6 -11.64 2.70 14.06
N THR A 7 -12.12 2.84 15.31
CA THR A 7 -12.84 1.77 16.01
C THR A 7 -14.10 1.32 15.27
N ARG A 8 -14.71 2.21 14.48
CA ARG A 8 -15.92 1.95 13.68
C ARG A 8 -15.63 1.68 12.22
N ALA A 9 -14.37 1.76 11.81
CA ALA A 9 -14.00 1.61 10.42
C ALA A 9 -14.06 0.14 9.98
N GLU A 10 -14.56 -0.06 8.77
CA GLU A 10 -14.46 -1.34 8.06
C GLU A 10 -13.22 -1.29 7.16
N ILE A 11 -12.22 -2.10 7.50
CA ILE A 11 -10.96 -2.17 6.79
C ILE A 11 -10.95 -3.46 5.99
N LEU A 12 -10.86 -3.31 4.68
CA LEU A 12 -10.61 -4.39 3.75
C LEU A 12 -9.14 -4.79 3.93
N ALA A 13 -8.87 -6.01 4.39
CA ALA A 13 -7.53 -6.50 4.65
C ALA A 13 -6.96 -7.30 3.48
N PHE A 14 -5.63 -7.28 3.33
CA PHE A 14 -4.91 -8.23 2.47
C PHE A 14 -4.87 -9.62 3.12
N ASP A 15 -4.55 -9.67 4.40
CA ASP A 15 -4.69 -10.86 5.23
C ASP A 15 -5.04 -10.47 6.68
N ARG A 16 -5.43 -11.45 7.50
CA ARG A 16 -5.83 -11.20 8.89
C ARG A 16 -4.65 -10.87 9.83
N GLY A 17 -3.42 -11.17 9.43
CA GLY A 17 -2.20 -10.82 10.14
C GLY A 17 -1.79 -9.35 9.99
N MET A 18 -2.51 -8.56 9.19
CA MET A 18 -2.38 -7.11 9.18
C MET A 18 -2.81 -6.45 10.49
N LEU A 19 -3.60 -7.13 11.34
CA LEU A 19 -4.17 -6.52 12.55
C LEU A 19 -3.09 -6.13 13.57
N GLU A 20 -2.13 -7.01 13.82
CA GLU A 20 -1.09 -6.78 14.82
C GLU A 20 -0.17 -5.60 14.45
N PRO A 21 0.36 -5.49 13.21
CA PRO A 21 1.11 -4.30 12.79
C PRO A 21 0.31 -3.00 12.91
N LEU A 22 -0.98 -3.00 12.53
CA LEU A 22 -1.82 -1.80 12.64
C LEU A 22 -2.03 -1.36 14.08
N ARG A 23 -2.22 -2.32 14.99
CA ARG A 23 -2.29 -2.06 16.44
C ARG A 23 -0.97 -1.52 16.99
N ALA A 24 0.15 -2.06 16.53
CA ALA A 24 1.47 -1.56 16.93
C ALA A 24 1.72 -0.11 16.48
N MET A 25 1.06 0.35 15.41
CA MET A 25 1.06 1.74 14.96
C MET A 25 0.03 2.63 15.69
N GLY A 26 -0.66 2.11 16.71
CA GLY A 26 -1.60 2.86 17.53
C GLY A 26 -3.06 2.81 17.06
N ALA A 27 -3.40 1.98 16.06
CA ALA A 27 -4.78 1.84 15.60
C ALA A 27 -5.60 0.98 16.59
N PRO A 28 -6.72 1.47 17.15
CA PRO A 28 -7.56 0.75 18.11
C PRO A 28 -8.49 -0.26 17.41
N LEU A 29 -7.91 -1.14 16.59
CA LEU A 29 -8.63 -2.06 15.72
C LEU A 29 -8.84 -3.43 16.38
N THR A 30 -9.86 -4.15 15.94
CA THR A 30 -10.15 -5.53 16.30
C THR A 30 -10.41 -6.38 15.06
N HIS A 31 -10.52 -7.70 15.20
CA HIS A 31 -10.91 -8.56 14.08
C HIS A 31 -12.29 -8.20 13.50
N ALA A 32 -13.18 -7.57 14.28
CA ALA A 32 -14.47 -7.10 13.80
C ALA A 32 -14.34 -5.96 12.77
N ASN A 33 -13.23 -5.21 12.82
CA ASN A 33 -12.92 -4.17 11.83
C ASN A 33 -12.43 -4.75 10.50
N LEU A 34 -12.19 -6.06 10.41
CA LEU A 34 -11.69 -6.74 9.19
C LEU A 34 -12.76 -7.68 8.61
N PRO A 35 -13.89 -7.14 8.11
CA PRO A 35 -15.01 -7.95 7.61
C PRO A 35 -14.63 -8.77 6.37
N ILE A 36 -13.74 -8.22 5.53
CA ILE A 36 -13.27 -8.85 4.29
C ILE A 36 -11.74 -8.92 4.32
N ALA A 37 -11.19 -10.10 4.02
CA ALA A 37 -9.76 -10.32 3.83
C ALA A 37 -9.53 -11.06 2.50
N THR A 38 -8.63 -10.55 1.67
CA THR A 38 -8.30 -11.13 0.35
C THR A 38 -6.82 -10.97 0.03
N SER A 39 -6.16 -12.07 -0.31
CA SER A 39 -4.75 -12.08 -0.71
C SER A 39 -4.50 -11.50 -2.11
N ASN A 40 -5.51 -10.91 -2.74
CA ASN A 40 -5.39 -10.20 -4.00
C ASN A 40 -5.70 -8.71 -3.79
N HIS A 41 -4.65 -7.90 -3.86
CA HIS A 41 -4.71 -6.46 -3.67
C HIS A 41 -5.60 -5.75 -4.71
N LEU A 42 -5.68 -6.26 -5.95
CA LEU A 42 -6.58 -5.69 -6.97
C LEU A 42 -8.05 -5.88 -6.60
N VAL A 43 -8.40 -7.01 -5.97
CA VAL A 43 -9.76 -7.26 -5.49
C VAL A 43 -10.07 -6.34 -4.30
N GLN A 44 -9.16 -6.24 -3.34
CA GLN A 44 -9.27 -5.32 -2.21
C GLN A 44 -9.50 -3.87 -2.68
N TRP A 45 -8.73 -3.44 -3.69
CA TRP A 45 -8.84 -2.11 -4.27
C TRP A 45 -10.18 -1.86 -4.97
N ALA A 46 -10.63 -2.82 -5.80
CA ALA A 46 -11.91 -2.72 -6.48
C ALA A 46 -13.09 -2.61 -5.49
N LEU A 47 -13.04 -3.36 -4.38
CA LEU A 47 -14.04 -3.28 -3.30
C LEU A 47 -14.00 -1.92 -2.59
N CYS A 48 -12.81 -1.37 -2.34
CA CYS A 48 -12.67 -0.03 -1.77
C CYS A 48 -13.28 1.04 -2.68
N ARG A 49 -12.96 1.01 -3.98
CA ARG A 49 -13.54 1.93 -4.98
C ARG A 49 -15.05 1.80 -5.12
N ALA A 50 -15.59 0.61 -4.88
CA ALA A 50 -17.04 0.37 -4.82
C ALA A 50 -17.69 0.83 -3.51
N GLY A 51 -16.91 1.38 -2.55
CA GLY A 51 -17.40 1.95 -1.31
C GLY A 51 -17.63 0.94 -0.18
N LEU A 52 -17.09 -0.27 -0.27
CA LEU A 52 -17.29 -1.31 0.76
C LEU A 52 -16.43 -1.14 2.01
N GLY A 53 -15.51 -0.18 2.02
CA GLY A 53 -14.67 0.07 3.19
C GLY A 53 -13.34 0.73 2.82
N LEU A 54 -12.47 0.81 3.82
CA LEU A 54 -11.14 1.40 3.72
C LEU A 54 -10.12 0.37 3.28
N CYS A 55 -9.10 0.78 2.54
CA CYS A 55 -7.95 -0.07 2.26
C CYS A 55 -6.64 0.73 2.36
N PHE A 56 -5.53 0.01 2.43
CA PHE A 56 -4.20 0.58 2.29
C PHE A 56 -3.81 0.57 0.81
N MET A 57 -3.38 1.72 0.31
CA MET A 57 -3.00 1.93 -1.08
C MET A 57 -1.72 2.76 -1.14
N MET A 58 -0.97 2.61 -2.23
CA MET A 58 0.15 3.51 -2.52
C MET A 58 -0.39 4.94 -2.73
N GLU A 59 0.31 5.93 -2.19
CA GLU A 59 -0.15 7.32 -2.12
C GLU A 59 -0.46 7.90 -3.52
N ASP A 60 0.42 7.66 -4.47
CA ASP A 60 0.28 8.03 -5.88
C ASP A 60 -0.96 7.40 -6.55
N VAL A 61 -1.19 6.11 -6.32
CA VAL A 61 -2.34 5.38 -6.88
C VAL A 61 -3.65 5.87 -6.27
N GLY A 62 -3.68 6.12 -4.96
CA GLY A 62 -4.86 6.62 -4.26
C GLY A 62 -5.21 8.04 -4.68
N ASP A 63 -4.22 8.93 -4.77
CA ASP A 63 -4.42 10.34 -5.12
C ASP A 63 -4.85 10.52 -6.59
N ALA A 64 -4.47 9.59 -7.47
CA ALA A 64 -4.88 9.60 -8.87
C ALA A 64 -6.31 9.08 -9.10
N GLU A 65 -6.97 8.46 -8.11
CA GLU A 65 -8.30 7.87 -8.24
C GLU A 65 -9.40 8.80 -7.68
N PRO A 66 -10.24 9.43 -8.53
CA PRO A 66 -11.23 10.41 -8.07
C PRO A 66 -12.37 9.81 -7.23
N SER A 67 -12.60 8.49 -7.32
CA SER A 67 -13.68 7.83 -6.58
C SER A 67 -13.35 7.58 -5.12
N VAL A 68 -12.12 7.85 -4.68
CA VAL A 68 -11.69 7.67 -3.29
C VAL A 68 -11.11 8.96 -2.74
N ALA A 69 -10.98 9.03 -1.42
CA ALA A 69 -10.29 10.10 -0.75
C ALA A 69 -9.33 9.52 0.28
N ARG A 70 -8.15 10.12 0.41
CA ARG A 70 -7.23 9.81 1.50
C ARG A 70 -7.85 10.25 2.82
N ILE A 71 -7.77 9.37 3.81
CA ILE A 71 -8.14 9.72 5.18
C ILE A 71 -7.06 10.65 5.73
N PRO A 72 -7.41 11.82 6.32
CA PRO A 72 -6.46 12.69 6.99
C PRO A 72 -5.55 11.90 7.93
N ALA A 73 -4.30 12.32 8.14
CA ALA A 73 -3.23 11.54 8.79
C ALA A 73 -3.52 11.12 10.24
N VAL A 74 -4.45 10.17 10.41
CA VAL A 74 -4.82 9.55 11.68
C VAL A 74 -3.76 8.54 12.10
N LEU A 75 -3.05 7.94 11.13
CA LEU A 75 -1.92 7.03 11.34
C LEU A 75 -0.72 7.49 10.52
N PRO A 76 0.52 7.22 10.98
CA PRO A 76 1.70 7.44 10.15
C PRO A 76 1.64 6.57 8.89
N PRO A 77 2.23 7.02 7.76
CA PRO A 77 2.28 6.23 6.54
C PRO A 77 3.10 4.95 6.76
N VAL A 78 2.64 3.84 6.18
CA VAL A 78 3.34 2.57 6.23
C VAL A 78 4.43 2.56 5.17
N THR A 79 5.68 2.75 5.59
CA THR A 79 6.84 2.69 4.69
C THR A 79 7.32 1.25 4.55
N VAL A 80 7.24 0.69 3.34
CA VAL A 80 7.81 -0.62 3.00
C VAL A 80 8.98 -0.46 2.03
N PRO A 81 10.09 -1.19 2.22
CA PRO A 81 11.21 -1.13 1.30
C PRO A 81 10.85 -1.74 -0.06
N LEU A 82 11.19 -1.04 -1.14
CA LEU A 82 11.15 -1.58 -2.49
C LEU A 82 12.48 -2.31 -2.79
N TRP A 83 12.39 -3.59 -3.15
CA TRP A 83 13.55 -4.41 -3.48
C TRP A 83 13.58 -4.74 -4.96
N LEU A 84 14.67 -4.38 -5.65
CA LEU A 84 15.00 -4.92 -6.96
C LEU A 84 15.91 -6.13 -6.77
N THR A 85 15.37 -7.34 -6.97
CA THR A 85 16.11 -8.59 -6.76
C THR A 85 16.29 -9.38 -8.04
N THR A 86 17.37 -10.16 -8.12
CA THR A 86 17.67 -10.99 -9.28
C THR A 86 18.53 -12.19 -8.89
N HIS A 87 18.52 -13.24 -9.70
CA HIS A 87 19.43 -14.37 -9.50
C HIS A 87 20.87 -13.95 -9.78
N ARG A 88 21.83 -14.59 -9.09
CA ARG A 88 23.27 -14.24 -9.17
C ARG A 88 23.84 -14.23 -10.60
N GLU A 89 23.26 -15.02 -11.49
CA GLU A 89 23.70 -15.18 -12.88
C GLU A 89 23.45 -13.94 -13.74
N VAL A 90 22.53 -13.05 -13.35
CA VAL A 90 22.28 -11.80 -14.08
C VAL A 90 23.50 -10.89 -14.07
N HIS A 91 24.39 -11.02 -13.09
CA HIS A 91 25.64 -10.26 -13.04
C HIS A 91 26.64 -10.60 -14.15
N THR A 92 26.53 -11.77 -14.81
CA THR A 92 27.47 -12.18 -15.87
C THR A 92 27.02 -11.76 -17.27
N SER A 93 25.71 -11.52 -17.48
CA SER A 93 25.16 -11.06 -18.74
C SER A 93 25.13 -9.54 -18.84
N ARG A 94 25.91 -8.97 -19.78
CA ARG A 94 25.94 -7.52 -20.02
C ARG A 94 24.57 -6.94 -20.38
N ARG A 95 23.75 -7.68 -21.13
CA ARG A 95 22.41 -7.22 -21.54
C ARG A 95 21.46 -7.15 -20.35
N LEU A 96 21.49 -8.16 -19.48
CA LEU A 96 20.63 -8.19 -18.30
C LEU A 96 21.06 -7.15 -17.26
N ARG A 97 22.37 -6.96 -17.08
CA ARG A 97 22.90 -5.88 -16.23
C ARG A 97 22.44 -4.50 -16.70
N ALA A 98 22.47 -4.23 -18.01
CA ALA A 98 22.00 -2.96 -18.55
C ALA A 98 20.51 -2.68 -18.21
N VAL A 99 19.64 -3.69 -18.29
CA VAL A 99 18.23 -3.56 -17.91
C VAL A 99 18.08 -3.37 -16.40
N PHE A 100 18.84 -4.13 -15.61
CA PHE A 100 18.82 -4.02 -14.14
C PHE A 100 19.23 -2.62 -13.68
N ASP A 101 20.32 -2.08 -14.23
CA ASP A 101 20.81 -0.74 -13.90
C ASP A 101 19.78 0.33 -14.27
N LEU A 102 19.13 0.19 -15.45
CA LEU A 102 18.06 1.08 -15.88
C LEU A 102 16.83 1.02 -14.95
N LEU A 103 16.43 -0.18 -14.51
CA LEU A 103 15.34 -0.34 -13.55
C LEU A 103 15.71 0.24 -12.19
N ALA A 104 16.94 0.02 -11.72
CA ALA A 104 17.41 0.56 -10.44
C ALA A 104 17.38 2.08 -10.45
N GLU A 105 17.88 2.72 -11.50
CA GLU A 105 17.83 4.18 -11.67
C GLU A 105 16.38 4.68 -11.80
N GLY A 106 15.57 3.98 -12.60
CA GLY A 106 14.17 4.34 -12.83
C GLY A 106 13.32 4.31 -11.56
N LEU A 107 13.51 3.29 -10.72
CA LEU A 107 12.77 3.07 -9.47
C LEU A 107 13.27 3.91 -8.28
N GLN A 108 14.47 4.49 -8.37
CA GLN A 108 14.98 5.43 -7.37
C GLN A 108 14.34 6.81 -7.46
N ARG A 109 13.81 7.18 -8.63
CA ARG A 109 13.14 8.47 -8.80
C ARG A 109 11.74 8.39 -8.18
N PRO A 110 11.37 9.34 -7.31
CA PRO A 110 9.97 9.52 -6.93
C PRO A 110 9.14 9.69 -8.20
N ASP A 111 7.95 9.10 -8.24
CA ASP A 111 7.10 9.24 -9.41
C ASP A 111 6.78 10.74 -9.63
N ALA A 112 7.17 11.27 -10.79
CA ALA A 112 7.01 12.69 -11.10
C ALA A 112 5.53 13.08 -11.31
N SER A 113 4.65 12.10 -11.54
CA SER A 113 3.19 12.30 -11.53
C SER A 113 2.60 12.42 -10.12
N ALA A 114 3.31 12.00 -9.08
CA ALA A 114 2.86 11.99 -7.70
C ALA A 114 3.19 13.30 -6.96
N THR A 115 2.87 14.45 -7.58
CA THR A 115 2.95 15.72 -6.85
C THR A 115 1.81 15.74 -5.83
N PRO A 116 2.09 15.85 -4.51
CA PRO A 116 1.05 15.93 -3.51
C PRO A 116 0.27 17.22 -3.75
N ARG A 117 -1.06 17.12 -3.86
CA ARG A 117 -1.96 18.28 -3.82
C ARG A 117 -2.40 18.58 -2.39
#